data_AF-A0A090MHI7-F1
#
_entry.id   AF-A0A090MHI7-F1
#
_cell.length_a   1.000
_cell.length_b   1.000
_cell.length_c   1.000
_cell.angle_alpha   90.00
_cell.angle_beta   90.00
_cell.angle_gamma   90.00
#
_symmetry.space_group_name_H-M   'P 1'
#
loop_
_entity.id
_entity.type
_entity.pdbx_description
1 polymer ?
#
loop_
_entity_poly.entity_id
_entity_poly.type
_entity_poly.pdbx_seq_one_letter_code
_entity_poly.pdbx_strand_id
1 'polypeptide(L)'
;MDRLIELPNVTSLCIRFHESCLGRRRNDNGEIDDEAFIDLDETGDFKELPGTRRRFLEAVFAAIDKRATNPKNSTISSLTIFNLQNLASQDLCVSQLSRNVMRNIAKLHLYIIEETLWEGDHYEVDLYRPERHTYEPFLQTAILPVLSSQLTYLNLRFRQCWGTAPGYFDGRDLMLPHLRTLILGNFVISHRHHLDWVLAQTGLRRLRFENCTILRNFTVRDESANAWGLRTHDWLFAPDTIDGRKNPGDDNVNYIYPGTWDQVFQDIKQSLSHLIDMQVQLSWYGPLFKGKKPLLPYDGYISFDEGYIPPWFSSHGDFDWRGKYHLDLARGSWGPETRKLRDDPIHREESERFARESYKRDTNSLKSLLEDIYERLRNQ
;
A
#
# COMPACT_ATOMS: atom_id res chain seq x y z
N MET A 1 -27.04 16.17 -5.13
CA MET A 1 -26.76 14.86 -5.79
C MET A 1 -27.94 14.31 -6.57
N ASP A 2 -29.11 14.97 -6.53
CA ASP A 2 -30.38 14.43 -7.04
C ASP A 2 -30.40 14.13 -8.54
N ARG A 3 -29.56 14.81 -9.32
CA ARG A 3 -29.44 14.59 -10.76
C ARG A 3 -28.92 13.22 -11.15
N LEU A 4 -28.24 12.48 -10.25
CA LEU A 4 -27.81 11.11 -10.55
C LEU A 4 -29.02 10.19 -10.83
N ILE A 5 -30.14 10.45 -10.16
CA ILE A 5 -31.38 9.66 -10.28
C ILE A 5 -31.99 9.80 -11.68
N GLU A 6 -31.73 10.93 -12.35
CA GLU A 6 -32.25 11.26 -13.68
C GLU A 6 -31.46 10.59 -14.82
N LEU A 7 -30.36 9.89 -14.52
CA LEU A 7 -29.47 9.29 -15.51
C LEU A 7 -29.66 7.76 -15.59
N PRO A 8 -30.53 7.24 -16.48
CA PRO A 8 -30.95 5.83 -16.44
C PRO A 8 -29.89 4.84 -16.91
N ASN A 9 -28.90 5.27 -17.70
CA ASN A 9 -27.92 4.38 -18.33
C ASN A 9 -26.53 4.42 -17.66
N VAL A 10 -26.41 5.05 -16.49
CA VAL A 10 -25.15 5.10 -15.75
C VAL A 10 -24.85 3.74 -15.12
N THR A 11 -23.71 3.17 -15.49
CA THR A 11 -23.21 1.88 -14.96
C THR A 11 -21.93 2.02 -14.16
N SER A 12 -21.29 3.20 -14.24
CA SER A 12 -19.99 3.49 -13.62
C SER A 12 -20.00 4.86 -12.98
N LEU A 13 -19.43 4.96 -11.78
CA LEU A 13 -19.29 6.22 -11.05
C LEU A 13 -17.83 6.45 -10.65
N CYS A 14 -17.38 7.69 -10.80
CA CYS A 14 -16.08 8.15 -10.35
C CYS A 14 -16.29 9.27 -9.32
N ILE A 15 -15.76 9.08 -8.13
CA ILE A 15 -15.73 10.05 -7.04
C ILE A 15 -14.28 10.49 -6.87
N ARG A 16 -14.05 11.79 -6.68
CA ARG A 16 -12.73 12.33 -6.40
C ARG A 16 -12.84 13.35 -5.29
N PHE A 17 -12.21 13.03 -4.16
CA PHE A 17 -12.00 13.98 -3.08
C PHE A 17 -10.78 14.84 -3.38
N HIS A 18 -10.65 15.96 -2.67
CA HIS A 18 -9.40 16.72 -2.67
C HIS A 18 -8.22 15.85 -2.20
N GLU A 19 -6.99 16.20 -2.55
CA GLU A 19 -5.82 15.40 -2.13
C GLU A 19 -5.34 15.73 -0.71
N SER A 20 -5.73 16.90 -0.19
CA SER A 20 -5.47 17.33 1.18
C SER A 20 -6.68 17.02 2.08
N CYS A 21 -6.46 16.24 3.13
CA CYS A 21 -7.46 15.88 4.13
C CYS A 21 -6.88 15.96 5.55
N LEU A 22 -7.74 16.26 6.52
CA LEU A 22 -7.41 16.20 7.95
C LEU A 22 -7.76 14.84 8.52
N GLY A 23 -6.90 14.28 9.36
CA GLY A 23 -7.19 13.13 10.19
C GLY A 23 -8.17 13.50 11.31
N ARG A 24 -8.66 12.50 12.04
CA ARG A 24 -9.50 12.75 13.21
C ARG A 24 -8.70 13.48 14.28
N ARG A 25 -9.32 14.50 14.87
CA ARG A 25 -8.77 15.20 16.03
C ARG A 25 -9.57 14.82 17.27
N ARG A 26 -8.90 14.83 18.41
CA ARG A 26 -9.57 14.77 19.71
C ARG A 26 -9.81 16.20 20.17
N ASN A 27 -11.02 16.49 20.66
CA ASN A 27 -11.30 17.75 21.31
C ASN A 27 -10.66 17.79 22.72
N ASP A 28 -10.78 18.92 23.41
CA ASP A 28 -10.24 19.14 24.76
C ASP A 28 -10.75 18.11 25.80
N ASN A 29 -11.89 17.49 25.53
CA ASN A 29 -12.49 16.44 26.37
C ASN A 29 -11.98 15.03 26.02
N GLY A 30 -11.06 14.92 25.05
CA GLY A 30 -10.52 13.66 24.55
C GLY A 30 -11.48 12.90 23.62
N GLU A 31 -12.63 13.46 23.26
CA GLU A 31 -13.60 12.84 22.34
C GLU A 31 -13.15 13.07 20.89
N ILE A 32 -13.42 12.08 20.03
CA ILE A 32 -13.17 12.22 18.59
C ILE A 32 -14.17 13.23 18.04
N ASP A 33 -13.66 14.31 17.47
CA ASP A 33 -14.46 15.32 16.80
C ASP A 33 -14.11 15.33 15.30
N ASP A 34 -14.97 14.69 14.51
CA ASP A 34 -14.86 14.63 13.04
C ASP A 34 -15.26 15.96 12.35
N GLU A 35 -15.75 16.92 13.14
CA GLU A 35 -16.31 18.21 12.72
C GLU A 35 -15.61 19.41 13.42
N ALA A 36 -14.60 19.14 14.25
CA ALA A 36 -13.85 20.14 15.01
C ALA A 36 -13.16 21.15 14.08
N PHE A 37 -13.02 22.36 14.64
CA PHE A 37 -12.48 23.57 14.03
C PHE A 37 -11.25 23.30 13.15
N ILE A 38 -11.24 23.93 11.97
CA ILE A 38 -10.11 23.93 11.04
C ILE A 38 -8.92 24.50 11.80
N ASP A 39 -8.00 23.65 12.24
CA ASP A 39 -6.63 24.08 12.47
C ASP A 39 -6.11 24.34 11.05
N LEU A 40 -6.22 25.59 10.61
CA LEU A 40 -5.51 26.03 9.42
C LEU A 40 -4.07 25.64 9.70
N ASP A 41 -3.44 24.89 8.80
CA ASP A 41 -1.99 24.83 8.88
C ASP A 41 -1.46 26.27 8.87
N GLU A 42 -0.25 26.47 9.40
CA GLU A 42 0.36 27.80 9.47
C GLU A 42 0.44 28.48 8.08
N THR A 43 0.25 27.71 6.99
CA THR A 43 0.19 28.16 5.59
C THR A 43 -1.19 28.58 5.09
N GLY A 44 -2.28 28.24 5.80
CA GLY A 44 -3.66 28.60 5.44
C GLY A 44 -4.26 27.78 4.30
N ASP A 45 -3.71 26.59 4.01
CA ASP A 45 -4.15 25.73 2.92
C ASP A 45 -5.43 24.95 3.24
N PHE A 46 -6.26 24.75 2.22
CA PHE A 46 -7.52 24.03 2.37
C PHE A 46 -7.30 22.53 2.59
N LYS A 47 -7.88 22.00 3.68
CA LYS A 47 -7.93 20.56 3.96
C LYS A 47 -9.37 20.11 4.19
N GLU A 48 -9.79 19.04 3.51
CA GLU A 48 -11.13 18.49 3.69
C GLU A 48 -11.25 17.77 5.04
N LEU A 49 -12.32 18.10 5.78
CA LEU A 49 -12.66 17.43 7.04
C LEU A 49 -13.19 16.00 6.79
N PRO A 50 -12.91 15.04 7.70
CA PRO A 50 -13.49 13.69 7.68
C PRO A 50 -15.02 13.69 7.55
N GLY A 51 -15.71 14.55 8.31
CA GLY A 51 -17.17 14.66 8.29
C GLY A 51 -17.72 15.07 6.93
N THR A 52 -17.05 16.00 6.24
CA THR A 52 -17.45 16.44 4.89
C THR A 52 -17.36 15.31 3.87
N ARG A 53 -16.27 14.52 3.89
CA ARG A 53 -16.08 13.36 3.00
C ARG A 53 -17.12 12.29 3.26
N ARG A 54 -17.38 12.01 4.53
CA ARG A 54 -18.40 11.06 4.97
C ARG A 54 -19.78 11.43 4.45
N ARG A 55 -20.26 12.65 4.78
CA ARG A 55 -21.57 13.17 4.36
C ARG A 55 -21.73 13.17 2.83
N PHE A 56 -20.64 13.43 2.10
CA PHE A 56 -20.65 13.32 0.64
C PHE A 56 -20.84 11.87 0.18
N LEU A 57 -20.09 10.89 0.72
CA LEU A 57 -20.25 9.48 0.37
C LEU A 57 -21.65 8.97 0.71
N GLU A 58 -22.19 9.32 1.88
CA GLU A 58 -23.56 8.96 2.26
C GLU A 58 -24.59 9.51 1.27
N ALA A 59 -24.46 10.79 0.87
CA ALA A 59 -25.36 11.40 -0.11
C ALA A 59 -25.25 10.75 -1.50
N VAL A 60 -24.04 10.35 -1.91
CA VAL A 60 -23.83 9.59 -3.16
C VAL A 60 -24.52 8.24 -3.07
N PHE A 61 -24.29 7.49 -2.00
CA PHE A 61 -24.84 6.15 -1.82
C PHE A 61 -26.36 6.17 -1.71
N ALA A 62 -26.93 7.16 -1.02
CA ALA A 62 -28.37 7.40 -0.98
C ALA A 62 -28.94 7.64 -2.38
N ALA A 63 -28.25 8.40 -3.22
CA ALA A 63 -28.67 8.63 -4.59
C ALA A 63 -28.57 7.36 -5.45
N ILE A 64 -27.54 6.52 -5.27
CA ILE A 64 -27.41 5.23 -5.98
C ILE A 64 -28.52 4.27 -5.57
N ASP A 65 -28.75 4.10 -4.28
CA ASP A 65 -29.78 3.20 -3.74
C ASP A 65 -31.18 3.62 -4.19
N LYS A 66 -31.50 4.92 -4.06
CA LYS A 66 -32.76 5.48 -4.59
C LYS A 66 -32.91 5.26 -6.09
N ARG A 67 -31.84 5.43 -6.86
CA ARG A 67 -31.85 5.20 -8.32
C ARG A 67 -32.12 3.73 -8.67
N ALA A 68 -31.64 2.78 -7.86
CA ALA A 68 -31.85 1.36 -8.08
C ALA A 68 -33.31 0.90 -7.89
N THR A 69 -34.15 1.71 -7.21
CA THR A 69 -35.58 1.41 -7.05
C THR A 69 -36.38 1.45 -8.36
N ASN A 70 -35.87 2.12 -9.39
CA ASN A 70 -36.50 2.15 -10.70
C ASN A 70 -35.91 1.04 -11.60
N PRO A 71 -36.69 0.01 -11.97
CA PRO A 71 -36.18 -1.12 -12.75
C PRO A 71 -35.76 -0.76 -14.18
N LYS A 72 -36.10 0.43 -14.67
CA LYS A 72 -35.62 0.94 -15.98
C LYS A 72 -34.18 1.44 -15.92
N ASN A 73 -33.62 1.63 -14.72
CA ASN A 73 -32.27 2.13 -14.53
C ASN A 73 -31.26 0.98 -14.56
N SER A 74 -30.15 1.16 -15.26
CA SER A 74 -29.03 0.22 -15.25
C SER A 74 -28.36 0.17 -13.88
N THR A 75 -27.92 -1.00 -13.40
CA THR A 75 -27.16 -1.09 -12.15
C THR A 75 -25.78 -0.41 -12.28
N ILE A 76 -25.41 0.41 -11.29
CA ILE A 76 -24.04 0.92 -11.16
C ILE A 76 -23.20 -0.21 -10.58
N SER A 77 -22.30 -0.75 -11.40
CA SER A 77 -21.47 -1.91 -11.05
C SER A 77 -19.97 -1.59 -11.03
N SER A 78 -19.58 -0.37 -11.39
CA SER A 78 -18.19 0.09 -11.33
C SER A 78 -18.08 1.34 -10.48
N LEU A 79 -17.22 1.30 -9.47
CA LEU A 79 -16.97 2.43 -8.57
C LEU A 79 -15.47 2.72 -8.54
N THR A 80 -15.12 3.98 -8.79
CA THR A 80 -13.78 4.51 -8.60
C THR A 80 -13.83 5.62 -7.58
N ILE A 81 -12.99 5.55 -6.55
CA ILE A 81 -12.85 6.61 -5.55
C ILE A 81 -11.39 7.05 -5.52
N PHE A 82 -11.14 8.27 -5.98
CA PHE A 82 -9.86 8.94 -5.86
C PHE A 82 -9.77 9.68 -4.54
N ASN A 83 -8.58 9.64 -3.95
CA ASN A 83 -8.26 10.33 -2.71
C ASN A 83 -9.19 9.92 -1.55
N LEU A 84 -9.58 8.65 -1.51
CA LEU A 84 -10.29 8.08 -0.37
C LEU A 84 -9.35 8.14 0.84
N GLN A 85 -9.72 8.85 1.90
CA GLN A 85 -8.82 8.91 3.05
C GLN A 85 -8.85 7.58 3.82
N ASN A 86 -7.73 7.19 4.42
CA ASN A 86 -7.52 5.98 5.21
C ASN A 86 -8.30 5.95 6.55
N LEU A 87 -9.60 6.20 6.53
CA LEU A 87 -10.46 6.21 7.70
C LEU A 87 -11.43 5.03 7.67
N ALA A 88 -11.39 4.20 8.71
CA ALA A 88 -12.27 3.04 8.85
C ALA A 88 -13.78 3.39 8.91
N SER A 89 -14.14 4.66 9.16
CA SER A 89 -15.55 5.09 9.26
C SER A 89 -16.06 5.91 8.07
N GLN A 90 -15.44 5.83 6.90
CA GLN A 90 -15.93 6.56 5.71
C GLN A 90 -17.21 5.97 5.09
N ASP A 91 -18.01 5.25 5.87
CA ASP A 91 -19.29 4.66 5.45
C ASP A 91 -19.26 3.77 4.22
N LEU A 92 -18.11 3.29 3.76
CA LEU A 92 -18.09 2.41 2.60
C LEU A 92 -18.88 1.11 2.83
N CYS A 93 -18.85 0.57 4.05
CA CYS A 93 -19.58 -0.67 4.41
C CYS A 93 -20.19 -0.66 5.82
N VAL A 94 -20.24 0.51 6.49
CA VAL A 94 -20.72 0.62 7.89
C VAL A 94 -22.25 0.64 7.96
N SER A 95 -22.88 1.48 7.15
CA SER A 95 -24.34 1.63 7.10
C SER A 95 -25.00 0.54 6.25
N GLN A 96 -26.27 0.22 6.51
CA GLN A 96 -27.01 -0.72 5.65
C GLN A 96 -27.13 -0.21 4.20
N LEU A 97 -27.31 1.11 4.05
CA LEU A 97 -27.33 1.80 2.77
C LEU A 97 -26.05 1.53 1.97
N SER A 98 -24.90 1.74 2.58
CA SER A 98 -23.60 1.52 1.92
C SER A 98 -23.41 0.06 1.49
N ARG A 99 -23.77 -0.90 2.36
CA ARG A 99 -23.71 -2.32 2.04
C ARG A 99 -24.60 -2.69 0.85
N ASN A 100 -25.79 -2.11 0.74
CA ASN A 100 -26.68 -2.35 -0.40
C ASN A 100 -26.06 -1.88 -1.72
N VAL A 101 -25.42 -0.70 -1.71
CA VAL A 101 -24.71 -0.17 -2.87
C VAL A 101 -23.50 -1.05 -3.21
N MET A 102 -22.65 -1.34 -2.23
CA MET A 102 -21.40 -2.08 -2.44
C MET A 102 -21.63 -3.51 -2.94
N ARG A 103 -22.70 -4.19 -2.50
CA ARG A 103 -23.09 -5.51 -3.00
C ARG A 103 -23.45 -5.57 -4.50
N ASN A 104 -23.51 -4.45 -5.20
CA ASN A 104 -23.73 -4.42 -6.64
C ASN A 104 -22.46 -4.03 -7.42
N ILE A 105 -21.38 -3.68 -6.73
CA ILE A 105 -20.12 -3.27 -7.35
C ILE A 105 -19.31 -4.50 -7.73
N ALA A 106 -19.14 -4.70 -9.04
CA ALA A 106 -18.31 -5.75 -9.64
C ALA A 106 -16.90 -5.26 -10.00
N LYS A 107 -16.68 -3.94 -10.10
CA LYS A 107 -15.37 -3.33 -10.38
C LYS A 107 -15.09 -2.22 -9.37
N LEU A 108 -14.08 -2.39 -8.55
CA LEU A 108 -13.71 -1.42 -7.52
C LEU A 108 -12.30 -0.90 -7.75
N HIS A 109 -12.16 0.42 -7.74
CA HIS A 109 -10.89 1.12 -7.73
C HIS A 109 -10.84 2.06 -6.53
N LEU A 110 -9.95 1.78 -5.58
CA LEU A 110 -9.68 2.64 -4.44
C LEU A 110 -8.28 3.23 -4.56
N TYR A 111 -8.20 4.54 -4.53
CA TYR A 111 -6.95 5.28 -4.38
C TYR A 111 -6.95 5.93 -3.00
N ILE A 112 -6.24 5.31 -2.08
CA ILE A 112 -6.19 5.66 -0.67
C ILE A 112 -5.13 6.73 -0.45
N ILE A 113 -5.48 7.75 0.32
CA ILE A 113 -4.55 8.77 0.81
C ILE A 113 -4.61 8.82 2.34
N GLU A 114 -3.54 9.32 2.94
CA GLU A 114 -3.46 9.62 4.36
C GLU A 114 -3.46 11.13 4.60
N GLU A 115 -3.62 11.56 5.85
CA GLU A 115 -3.38 12.96 6.19
C GLU A 115 -1.92 13.33 5.82
N THR A 116 -1.73 14.50 5.22
CA THR A 116 -0.39 15.07 5.04
C THR A 116 -0.29 16.32 5.88
N LEU A 117 0.62 16.30 6.85
CA LEU A 117 1.05 17.49 7.54
C LEU A 117 2.35 17.94 6.90
N TRP A 118 2.30 19.15 6.36
CA TRP A 118 3.46 19.86 5.89
C TRP A 118 3.89 20.77 7.03
N GLU A 119 4.93 20.38 7.78
CA GLU A 119 5.55 21.24 8.78
C GLU A 119 6.95 21.63 8.29
N GLY A 120 7.09 22.87 7.81
CA GLY A 120 8.36 23.40 7.30
C GLY A 120 8.83 22.72 6.01
N ASP A 121 10.04 22.14 5.98
CA ASP A 121 10.61 21.42 4.83
C ASP A 121 10.49 19.89 4.97
N HIS A 122 9.67 19.40 5.91
CA HIS A 122 9.58 17.98 6.24
C HIS A 122 8.15 17.45 6.11
N TYR A 123 8.03 16.30 5.44
CA TYR A 123 6.79 15.53 5.38
C TYR A 123 6.63 14.76 6.68
N GLU A 124 5.79 15.20 7.63
CA GLU A 124 5.46 14.31 8.74
C GLU A 124 4.76 13.05 8.18
N VAL A 125 5.28 11.89 8.57
CA VAL A 125 4.68 10.61 8.17
C VAL A 125 3.70 10.18 9.24
N ASP A 126 2.51 9.81 8.77
CA ASP A 126 1.30 9.50 9.53
C ASP A 126 1.40 8.29 10.49
N LEU A 127 2.62 7.79 10.80
CA LEU A 127 2.88 6.53 11.49
C LEU A 127 2.13 6.40 12.82
N TYR A 128 1.92 7.50 13.53
CA TYR A 128 1.29 7.50 14.86
C TYR A 128 -0.20 7.88 14.80
N ARG A 129 -0.76 8.20 13.63
CA ARG A 129 -2.19 8.49 13.54
C ARG A 129 -3.01 7.21 13.59
N PRO A 130 -4.08 7.16 14.40
CA PRO A 130 -4.94 5.98 14.54
C PRO A 130 -5.45 5.41 13.20
N GLU A 131 -5.62 6.27 12.20
CA GLU A 131 -6.04 5.97 10.84
C GLU A 131 -5.13 4.94 10.16
N ARG A 132 -3.80 5.10 10.26
CA ARG A 132 -2.84 4.16 9.67
C ARG A 132 -2.83 2.79 10.35
N HIS A 133 -3.39 2.67 11.54
CA HIS A 133 -3.42 1.40 12.30
C HIS A 133 -4.71 0.64 12.05
N THR A 134 -5.79 1.36 11.72
CA THR A 134 -7.15 0.82 11.71
C THR A 134 -7.70 0.58 10.33
N TYR A 135 -7.22 1.30 9.31
CA TYR A 135 -7.79 1.22 7.97
C TYR A 135 -7.48 -0.08 7.24
N GLU A 136 -6.23 -0.54 7.24
CA GLU A 136 -5.83 -1.78 6.59
C GLU A 136 -6.56 -3.01 7.17
N PRO A 137 -6.67 -3.18 8.51
CA PRO A 137 -7.53 -4.20 9.10
C PRO A 137 -9.00 -4.06 8.69
N PHE A 138 -9.54 -2.83 8.66
CA PHE A 138 -10.92 -2.58 8.25
C PHE A 138 -11.17 -2.91 6.78
N LEU A 139 -10.20 -2.64 5.90
CA LEU A 139 -10.27 -2.95 4.48
C LEU A 139 -10.46 -4.45 4.25
N GLN A 140 -9.66 -5.30 4.90
CA GLN A 140 -9.77 -6.76 4.77
C GLN A 140 -10.94 -7.37 5.52
N THR A 141 -11.36 -6.82 6.66
CA THR A 141 -12.42 -7.45 7.49
C THR A 141 -13.83 -6.93 7.22
N ALA A 142 -13.98 -5.70 6.74
CA ALA A 142 -15.29 -5.06 6.59
C ALA A 142 -15.62 -4.62 5.16
N ILE A 143 -14.64 -4.11 4.41
CA ILE A 143 -14.91 -3.61 3.05
C ILE A 143 -14.92 -4.75 2.03
N LEU A 144 -13.80 -5.45 1.87
CA LEU A 144 -13.62 -6.46 0.83
C LEU A 144 -14.59 -7.65 0.93
N PRO A 145 -14.94 -8.17 2.13
CA PRO A 145 -15.89 -9.28 2.24
C PRO A 145 -17.28 -9.00 1.68
N VAL A 146 -17.76 -7.75 1.78
CA VAL A 146 -19.08 -7.33 1.26
C VAL A 146 -19.17 -7.44 -0.27
N LEU A 147 -18.02 -7.44 -0.95
CA LEU A 147 -17.91 -7.45 -2.42
C LEU A 147 -17.66 -8.86 -2.99
N SER A 148 -17.36 -9.84 -2.13
CA SER A 148 -16.83 -11.15 -2.50
C SER A 148 -17.62 -11.87 -3.60
N SER A 149 -18.95 -11.77 -3.59
CA SER A 149 -19.85 -12.49 -4.51
C SER A 149 -19.88 -11.97 -5.95
N GLN A 150 -19.49 -10.73 -6.23
CA GLN A 150 -19.53 -10.21 -7.61
C GLN A 150 -18.24 -9.52 -8.07
N LEU A 151 -17.26 -9.33 -7.19
CA LEU A 151 -16.06 -8.58 -7.53
C LEU A 151 -15.25 -9.32 -8.61
N THR A 152 -15.16 -8.71 -9.79
CA THR A 152 -14.39 -9.20 -10.94
C THR A 152 -13.11 -8.41 -11.19
N TYR A 153 -13.05 -7.18 -10.67
CA TYR A 153 -11.91 -6.28 -10.82
C TYR A 153 -11.68 -5.54 -9.50
N LEU A 154 -10.46 -5.62 -8.97
CA LEU A 154 -10.03 -4.92 -7.77
C LEU A 154 -8.74 -4.16 -8.05
N ASN A 155 -8.72 -2.88 -7.69
CA ASN A 155 -7.55 -2.03 -7.74
C ASN A 155 -7.43 -1.27 -6.42
N LEU A 156 -6.40 -1.62 -5.65
CA LEU A 156 -6.07 -1.02 -4.37
C LEU A 156 -4.72 -0.31 -4.51
N ARG A 157 -4.73 1.02 -4.46
CA ARG A 157 -3.53 1.85 -4.54
C ARG A 157 -3.51 2.78 -3.34
N PHE A 158 -2.48 2.69 -2.52
CA PHE A 158 -2.26 3.65 -1.45
C PHE A 158 -1.24 4.70 -1.91
N ARG A 159 -1.30 5.91 -1.37
CA ARG A 159 -0.29 6.94 -1.66
C ARG A 159 1.05 6.58 -1.05
N GLN A 160 1.05 6.12 0.20
CA GLN A 160 2.21 5.57 0.89
C GLN A 160 2.29 4.04 0.81
N CYS A 161 3.44 3.51 1.22
CA CYS A 161 3.60 2.08 1.48
C CYS A 161 2.58 1.58 2.52
N TRP A 162 2.09 0.34 2.32
CA TRP A 162 1.09 -0.28 3.19
C TRP A 162 1.20 -1.81 3.24
N GLY A 163 0.49 -2.41 4.20
CA GLY A 163 0.34 -3.86 4.35
C GLY A 163 1.22 -4.48 5.44
N THR A 164 2.35 -3.86 5.77
CA THR A 164 3.28 -4.34 6.81
C THR A 164 2.99 -3.74 8.18
N ALA A 165 3.09 -2.42 8.29
CA ALA A 165 2.98 -1.66 9.53
C ALA A 165 2.79 -0.17 9.19
N PRO A 166 2.21 0.66 10.09
CA PRO A 166 1.61 0.26 11.37
C PRO A 166 0.28 -0.50 11.20
N GLY A 167 -0.41 -0.32 10.07
CA GLY A 167 -1.55 -1.13 9.66
C GLY A 167 -1.11 -2.40 8.95
N TYR A 168 -1.69 -3.53 9.34
CA TYR A 168 -1.37 -4.84 8.78
C TYR A 168 -2.47 -5.35 7.84
N PHE A 169 -2.06 -5.84 6.67
CA PHE A 169 -2.93 -6.48 5.68
C PHE A 169 -2.26 -7.73 5.10
N ASP A 170 -2.86 -8.89 5.33
CA ASP A 170 -2.49 -10.15 4.66
C ASP A 170 -3.64 -10.81 3.90
N GLY A 171 -4.81 -10.17 3.89
CA GLY A 171 -5.99 -10.66 3.19
C GLY A 171 -6.44 -12.05 3.64
N ARG A 172 -6.04 -12.50 4.84
CA ARG A 172 -6.43 -13.81 5.35
C ARG A 172 -7.95 -13.97 5.33
N ASP A 173 -8.39 -15.14 4.91
CA ASP A 173 -9.80 -15.51 4.75
C ASP A 173 -10.56 -14.74 3.65
N LEU A 174 -9.88 -13.90 2.85
CA LEU A 174 -10.50 -13.26 1.68
C LEU A 174 -10.66 -14.24 0.52
N MET A 175 -11.92 -14.55 0.21
CA MET A 175 -12.30 -15.33 -0.96
C MET A 175 -13.05 -14.44 -1.95
N LEU A 176 -12.46 -14.22 -3.14
CA LEU A 176 -13.00 -13.40 -4.21
C LEU A 176 -13.16 -14.27 -5.47
N PRO A 177 -14.08 -15.26 -5.47
CA PRO A 177 -14.11 -16.35 -6.47
C PRO A 177 -14.31 -15.89 -7.92
N HIS A 178 -14.86 -14.70 -8.13
CA HIS A 178 -15.07 -14.13 -9.46
C HIS A 178 -13.98 -13.16 -9.90
N LEU A 179 -12.96 -12.93 -9.08
CA LEU A 179 -11.90 -11.95 -9.35
C LEU A 179 -11.09 -12.37 -10.58
N ARG A 180 -11.10 -11.52 -11.60
CA ARG A 180 -10.36 -11.71 -12.86
C ARG A 180 -9.20 -10.75 -12.99
N THR A 181 -9.22 -9.62 -12.29
CA THR A 181 -8.16 -8.61 -12.36
C THR A 181 -7.87 -8.04 -10.99
N LEU A 182 -6.61 -8.09 -10.59
CA LEU A 182 -6.11 -7.50 -9.36
C LEU A 182 -4.96 -6.54 -9.69
N ILE A 183 -5.03 -5.34 -9.12
CA ILE A 183 -3.97 -4.35 -9.13
C ILE A 183 -3.67 -3.95 -7.68
N LEU A 184 -2.42 -4.12 -7.27
CA LEU A 184 -1.91 -3.65 -5.99
C LEU A 184 -0.91 -2.53 -6.23
N GLY A 185 -1.10 -1.41 -5.53
CA GLY A 185 -0.27 -0.21 -5.60
C GLY A 185 0.42 0.08 -4.28
N ASN A 186 1.75 0.24 -4.29
CA ASN A 186 2.56 0.54 -3.10
C ASN A 186 2.44 -0.51 -1.97
N PHE A 187 2.05 -1.74 -2.28
CA PHE A 187 1.95 -2.81 -1.28
C PHE A 187 3.34 -3.36 -0.91
N VAL A 188 3.61 -3.49 0.38
CA VAL A 188 4.87 -4.02 0.89
C VAL A 188 4.71 -5.49 1.26
N ILE A 189 5.46 -6.34 0.58
CA ILE A 189 5.56 -7.77 0.85
C ILE A 189 6.62 -7.95 1.93
N SER A 190 6.17 -8.17 3.15
CA SER A 190 7.05 -8.37 4.31
C SER A 190 6.90 -9.74 4.95
N HIS A 191 5.96 -10.57 4.49
CA HIS A 191 5.79 -11.92 5.00
C HIS A 191 5.60 -12.93 3.88
N ARG A 192 5.90 -14.19 4.16
CA ARG A 192 5.76 -15.27 3.17
C ARG A 192 4.31 -15.44 2.71
N HIS A 193 3.36 -15.29 3.63
CA HIS A 193 1.92 -15.47 3.37
C HIS A 193 1.18 -14.18 2.95
N HIS A 194 1.87 -13.04 2.75
CA HIS A 194 1.21 -11.77 2.39
C HIS A 194 0.43 -11.83 1.07
N LEU A 195 0.79 -12.75 0.19
CA LEU A 195 0.13 -12.95 -1.09
C LEU A 195 -0.72 -14.22 -1.14
N ASP A 196 -0.86 -14.98 -0.05
CA ASP A 196 -1.64 -16.23 -0.04
C ASP A 196 -3.09 -15.98 -0.49
N TRP A 197 -3.68 -14.87 -0.06
CA TRP A 197 -5.00 -14.46 -0.51
C TRP A 197 -5.06 -14.16 -2.01
N VAL A 198 -3.98 -13.65 -2.62
CA VAL A 198 -3.91 -13.45 -4.08
C VAL A 198 -3.81 -14.80 -4.79
N LEU A 199 -2.93 -15.67 -4.30
CA LEU A 199 -2.69 -17.01 -4.86
C LEU A 199 -3.92 -17.92 -4.76
N ALA A 200 -4.77 -17.71 -3.75
CA ALA A 200 -6.04 -18.40 -3.60
C ALA A 200 -7.07 -18.06 -4.70
N GLN A 201 -6.89 -16.95 -5.43
CA GLN A 201 -7.81 -16.53 -6.49
C GLN A 201 -7.48 -17.24 -7.81
N THR A 202 -7.74 -18.54 -7.89
CA THR A 202 -7.39 -19.38 -9.06
C THR A 202 -8.01 -18.88 -10.37
N GLY A 203 -9.14 -18.17 -10.31
CA GLY A 203 -9.78 -17.54 -11.47
C GLY A 203 -9.10 -16.27 -11.98
N LEU A 204 -8.04 -15.78 -11.35
CA LEU A 204 -7.36 -14.53 -11.67
C LEU A 204 -6.71 -14.61 -13.06
N ARG A 205 -7.06 -13.65 -13.92
CA ARG A 205 -6.57 -13.58 -15.31
C ARG A 205 -5.52 -12.50 -15.50
N ARG A 206 -5.56 -11.44 -14.69
CA ARG A 206 -4.64 -10.31 -14.78
C ARG A 206 -4.17 -9.89 -13.40
N LEU A 207 -2.85 -9.80 -13.21
CA LEU A 207 -2.23 -9.38 -11.96
C LEU A 207 -1.24 -8.25 -12.25
N ARG A 208 -1.37 -7.15 -11.51
CA ARG A 208 -0.44 -6.02 -11.62
C ARG A 208 0.09 -5.62 -10.25
N PHE A 209 1.41 -5.61 -10.14
CA PHE A 209 2.12 -5.01 -9.03
C PHE A 209 2.63 -3.65 -9.48
N GLU A 210 2.10 -2.58 -8.89
CA GLU A 210 2.50 -1.21 -9.17
C GLU A 210 3.18 -0.65 -7.92
N ASN A 211 4.46 -0.31 -8.03
CA ASN A 211 5.31 0.15 -6.93
C ASN A 211 5.27 -0.77 -5.70
N CYS A 212 4.97 -2.06 -5.87
CA CYS A 212 5.04 -3.01 -4.77
C CYS A 212 6.49 -3.36 -4.51
N THR A 213 6.86 -3.54 -3.25
CA THR A 213 8.26 -3.78 -2.85
C THR A 213 8.32 -4.94 -1.87
N ILE A 214 9.50 -5.55 -1.76
CA ILE A 214 9.78 -6.51 -0.69
C ILE A 214 10.51 -5.78 0.42
N LEU A 215 10.01 -5.90 1.65
CA LEU A 215 10.72 -5.38 2.81
C LEU A 215 12.05 -6.12 2.96
N ARG A 216 13.16 -5.42 3.12
CA ARG A 216 14.46 -6.04 3.41
C ARG A 216 14.88 -5.86 4.85
N ASN A 217 14.90 -4.62 5.31
CA ASN A 217 15.30 -4.26 6.68
C ASN A 217 14.18 -3.46 7.32
N PHE A 218 13.89 -3.73 8.59
CA PHE A 218 12.88 -3.05 9.38
C PHE A 218 13.47 -2.65 10.71
N THR A 219 13.61 -1.35 10.92
CA THR A 219 14.14 -0.71 12.12
C THR A 219 13.01 0.08 12.76
N VAL A 220 12.72 -0.23 14.02
CA VAL A 220 11.59 0.35 14.75
C VAL A 220 11.93 0.37 16.23
N ARG A 221 11.39 1.32 17.00
CA ARG A 221 11.48 1.29 18.46
C ARG A 221 10.74 0.08 19.01
N ASP A 222 11.28 -0.54 20.06
CA ASP A 222 10.66 -1.72 20.69
C ASP A 222 9.22 -1.41 21.17
N GLU A 223 9.00 -0.21 21.72
CA GLU A 223 7.66 0.24 22.12
C GLU A 223 6.68 0.28 20.94
N SER A 224 7.12 0.80 19.78
CA SER A 224 6.32 0.88 18.57
C SER A 224 6.08 -0.51 17.95
N ALA A 225 7.08 -1.39 17.94
CA ALA A 225 6.90 -2.78 17.49
C ALA A 225 5.81 -3.50 18.29
N ASN A 226 5.81 -3.31 19.62
CA ASN A 226 4.81 -3.86 20.52
C ASN A 226 3.43 -3.20 20.29
N ALA A 227 3.38 -1.87 20.19
CA ALA A 227 2.13 -1.12 19.99
C ALA A 227 1.44 -1.45 18.65
N TRP A 228 2.22 -1.66 17.59
CA TRP A 228 1.71 -2.00 16.26
C TRP A 228 1.34 -3.48 16.13
N GLY A 229 1.65 -4.30 17.14
CA GLY A 229 1.43 -5.75 17.09
C GLY A 229 2.21 -6.39 15.94
N LEU A 230 3.46 -5.94 15.75
CA LEU A 230 4.29 -6.33 14.61
C LEU A 230 4.45 -7.85 14.56
N ARG A 231 4.18 -8.42 13.38
CA ARG A 231 4.40 -9.84 13.14
C ARG A 231 5.82 -10.00 12.65
N THR A 232 6.63 -10.82 13.30
CA THR A 232 8.07 -10.99 12.97
C THR A 232 8.49 -12.46 12.88
N HIS A 233 7.53 -13.39 12.82
CA HIS A 233 7.75 -14.84 12.92
C HIS A 233 8.57 -15.44 11.77
N ASP A 234 8.60 -14.79 10.61
CA ASP A 234 9.40 -15.15 9.44
C ASP A 234 10.52 -14.13 9.16
N TRP A 235 10.81 -13.26 10.13
CA TRP A 235 11.88 -12.28 10.08
C TRP A 235 13.07 -12.77 10.88
N LEU A 236 14.27 -12.41 10.42
CA LEU A 236 15.51 -12.65 11.13
C LEU A 236 15.83 -11.45 12.01
N PHE A 237 16.04 -11.67 13.30
CA PHE A 237 16.55 -10.62 14.18
C PHE A 237 17.98 -10.26 13.77
N ALA A 238 18.23 -8.97 13.55
CA ALA A 238 19.55 -8.43 13.24
C ALA A 238 20.06 -7.64 14.45
N PRO A 239 21.10 -8.10 15.16
CA PRO A 239 21.64 -7.35 16.29
C PRO A 239 22.29 -6.04 15.84
N ASP A 240 22.14 -4.97 16.63
CA ASP A 240 22.58 -3.60 16.33
C ASP A 240 24.11 -3.46 16.16
N THR A 241 24.87 -4.44 16.67
CA THR A 241 26.34 -4.44 16.69
C THR A 241 26.89 -5.87 16.56
N ILE A 242 28.12 -5.99 16.06
CA ILE A 242 28.85 -7.27 15.88
C ILE A 242 29.02 -8.01 17.22
N ASP A 243 29.04 -7.28 18.34
CA ASP A 243 29.17 -7.79 19.71
C ASP A 243 27.84 -7.83 20.49
N GLY A 244 26.72 -7.45 19.87
CA GLY A 244 25.37 -7.50 20.45
C GLY A 244 25.12 -6.47 21.56
N ARG A 245 26.01 -5.48 21.73
CA ARG A 245 25.84 -4.38 22.68
C ARG A 245 25.05 -3.24 22.05
N LYS A 246 23.86 -2.96 22.56
CA LYS A 246 23.08 -1.77 22.21
C LYS A 246 23.80 -0.51 22.72
N ASN A 247 23.74 0.57 21.95
CA ASN A 247 24.10 1.88 22.51
C ASN A 247 23.18 2.17 23.70
N PRO A 248 23.69 2.68 24.83
CA PRO A 248 22.83 3.09 25.94
C PRO A 248 21.79 4.12 25.45
N GLY A 249 20.51 3.76 25.54
CA GLY A 249 19.39 4.59 25.07
C GLY A 249 18.88 4.27 23.65
N ASP A 250 19.47 3.32 22.94
CA ASP A 250 18.94 2.80 21.67
C ASP A 250 18.00 1.63 21.95
N ASP A 251 16.70 1.91 21.91
CA ASP A 251 15.63 0.93 22.10
C ASP A 251 15.12 0.35 20.77
N ASN A 252 15.80 0.63 19.65
CA ASN A 252 15.41 0.07 18.37
C ASN A 252 15.60 -1.44 18.32
N VAL A 253 14.75 -2.09 17.53
CA VAL A 253 14.86 -3.49 17.15
C VAL A 253 14.98 -3.55 15.63
N ASN A 254 15.91 -4.38 15.17
CA ASN A 254 16.26 -4.51 13.77
C ASN A 254 15.89 -5.90 13.28
N TYR A 255 15.18 -5.95 12.16
CA TYR A 255 14.75 -7.19 11.53
C TYR A 255 15.12 -7.20 10.05
N ILE A 256 15.40 -8.40 9.55
CA ILE A 256 15.66 -8.67 8.14
C ILE A 256 14.64 -9.68 7.64
N TYR A 257 13.87 -9.32 6.61
CA TYR A 257 13.00 -10.27 5.93
C TYR A 257 13.76 -10.91 4.76
N PRO A 258 13.88 -12.25 4.72
CA PRO A 258 14.67 -12.94 3.69
C PRO A 258 13.92 -13.16 2.37
N GLY A 259 12.65 -12.74 2.26
CA GLY A 259 11.84 -12.94 1.07
C GLY A 259 12.46 -12.31 -0.19
N THR A 260 12.10 -12.86 -1.36
CA THR A 260 12.61 -12.41 -2.66
C THR A 260 11.52 -12.40 -3.72
N TRP A 261 11.71 -11.58 -4.75
CA TRP A 261 10.78 -11.52 -5.88
C TRP A 261 10.76 -12.83 -6.67
N ASP A 262 11.91 -13.50 -6.77
CA ASP A 262 12.00 -14.85 -7.31
C ASP A 262 10.99 -15.81 -6.67
N GLN A 263 10.95 -15.87 -5.33
CA GLN A 263 9.97 -16.71 -4.62
C GLN A 263 8.53 -16.32 -4.97
N VAL A 264 8.22 -15.02 -4.95
CA VAL A 264 6.89 -14.50 -5.31
C VAL A 264 6.48 -14.93 -6.73
N PHE A 265 7.38 -14.83 -7.70
CA PHE A 265 7.09 -15.23 -9.08
C PHE A 265 6.94 -16.74 -9.24
N GLN A 266 7.74 -17.55 -8.53
CA GLN A 266 7.54 -19.00 -8.51
C GLN A 266 6.18 -19.38 -7.94
N ASP A 267 5.77 -18.75 -6.84
CA ASP A 267 4.48 -19.03 -6.20
C ASP A 267 3.30 -18.65 -7.11
N ILE A 268 3.41 -17.50 -7.81
CA ILE A 268 2.45 -17.08 -8.84
C ILE A 268 2.40 -18.09 -9.99
N LYS A 269 3.56 -18.52 -10.51
CA LYS A 269 3.66 -19.48 -11.60
C LYS A 269 2.95 -20.79 -11.27
N GLN A 270 3.15 -21.27 -10.04
CA GLN A 270 2.59 -22.53 -9.55
C GLN A 270 1.09 -22.44 -9.26
N SER A 271 0.62 -21.33 -8.66
CA SER A 271 -0.75 -21.23 -8.15
C SER A 271 -1.75 -20.65 -9.14
N LEU A 272 -1.32 -19.72 -10.00
CA LEU A 272 -2.22 -18.97 -10.89
C LEU A 272 -2.16 -19.50 -12.33
N SER A 273 -2.74 -20.68 -12.55
CA SER A 273 -2.77 -21.37 -13.86
C SER A 273 -3.55 -20.62 -14.95
N HIS A 274 -4.54 -19.80 -14.57
CA HIS A 274 -5.38 -19.03 -15.50
C HIS A 274 -4.88 -17.61 -15.79
N LEU A 275 -3.70 -17.24 -15.26
CA LEU A 275 -3.10 -15.93 -15.49
C LEU A 275 -2.68 -15.77 -16.95
N ILE A 276 -3.14 -14.70 -17.60
CA ILE A 276 -2.89 -14.38 -19.01
C ILE A 276 -2.21 -13.01 -19.22
N ASP A 277 -2.21 -12.13 -18.22
CA ASP A 277 -1.49 -10.85 -18.24
C ASP A 277 -0.87 -10.64 -16.87
N MET A 278 0.42 -10.33 -16.85
CA MET A 278 1.11 -9.94 -15.63
C MET A 278 2.00 -8.75 -15.89
N GLN A 279 1.94 -7.78 -14.99
CA GLN A 279 2.79 -6.59 -15.06
C GLN A 279 3.37 -6.28 -13.69
N VAL A 280 4.66 -5.96 -13.69
CA VAL A 280 5.36 -5.39 -12.55
C VAL A 280 5.86 -4.03 -13.02
N GLN A 281 5.30 -2.96 -12.46
CA GLN A 281 5.71 -1.60 -12.70
C GLN A 281 6.27 -1.06 -11.39
N LEU A 282 7.51 -0.61 -11.40
CA LEU A 282 8.12 0.07 -10.26
C LEU A 282 8.62 1.41 -10.79
N SER A 283 7.95 2.48 -10.39
CA SER A 283 8.27 3.87 -10.70
C SER A 283 8.05 4.71 -9.45
N TRP A 284 9.14 5.00 -8.74
CA TRP A 284 9.18 6.04 -7.71
C TRP A 284 8.93 7.44 -8.32
N TYR A 285 9.17 7.60 -9.62
CA TYR A 285 9.02 8.85 -10.39
C TYR A 285 7.90 8.78 -11.43
N GLY A 286 6.66 8.54 -10.97
CA GLY A 286 5.44 8.80 -11.75
C GLY A 286 5.20 7.93 -13.02
N PRO A 287 4.01 8.05 -13.62
CA PRO A 287 3.56 7.18 -14.70
C PRO A 287 3.98 7.72 -16.07
N LEU A 288 5.26 7.68 -16.43
CA LEU A 288 5.71 8.13 -17.76
C LEU A 288 6.87 7.30 -18.35
N PHE A 289 6.73 5.97 -18.43
CA PHE A 289 7.55 5.19 -19.38
C PHE A 289 6.69 4.18 -20.14
N LYS A 290 5.89 4.67 -21.08
CA LYS A 290 5.30 3.83 -22.13
C LYS A 290 6.44 3.27 -22.99
N GLY A 291 6.58 1.95 -23.03
CA GLY A 291 7.28 1.27 -24.13
C GLY A 291 8.60 0.57 -23.84
N LYS A 292 8.96 0.28 -22.58
CA LYS A 292 10.09 -0.62 -22.27
C LYS A 292 9.63 -1.87 -21.54
N LYS A 293 10.33 -2.97 -21.81
CA LYS A 293 10.11 -4.34 -21.28
C LYS A 293 9.88 -4.29 -19.76
N PRO A 294 9.06 -5.19 -19.20
CA PRO A 294 8.91 -5.34 -17.75
C PRO A 294 10.29 -5.67 -17.17
N LEU A 295 10.94 -4.65 -16.68
CA LEU A 295 12.17 -4.73 -15.91
C LEU A 295 11.70 -4.50 -14.48
N LEU A 296 11.96 -5.46 -13.59
CA LEU A 296 12.18 -5.08 -12.21
C LEU A 296 13.30 -4.03 -12.25
N PRO A 297 13.14 -2.84 -11.69
CA PRO A 297 14.27 -2.00 -11.34
C PRO A 297 15.06 -2.64 -10.19
N TYR A 298 16.25 -2.10 -10.00
CA TYR A 298 17.13 -2.43 -8.88
C TYR A 298 16.45 -2.22 -7.52
N ASP A 299 15.44 -1.33 -7.47
CA ASP A 299 14.71 -0.91 -6.26
C ASP A 299 13.47 -1.75 -5.93
N GLY A 300 13.45 -3.04 -6.28
CA GLY A 300 12.38 -3.96 -5.89
C GLY A 300 12.29 -4.25 -4.38
N TYR A 301 13.24 -3.73 -3.60
CA TYR A 301 13.39 -3.93 -2.17
C TYR A 301 13.40 -2.60 -1.43
N ILE A 302 12.71 -2.55 -0.28
CA ILE A 302 12.55 -1.35 0.54
C ILE A 302 12.96 -1.62 1.98
N SER A 303 13.48 -0.59 2.64
CA SER A 303 13.78 -0.59 4.06
C SER A 303 12.85 0.38 4.77
N PHE A 304 12.52 0.03 6.01
CA PHE A 304 11.74 0.86 6.92
C PHE A 304 12.61 1.24 8.10
N ASP A 305 12.63 2.52 8.45
CA ASP A 305 13.21 3.01 9.70
C ASP A 305 12.30 4.08 10.30
N GLU A 306 11.75 3.79 11.48
CA GLU A 306 10.84 4.68 12.20
C GLU A 306 11.48 6.04 12.54
N GLY A 307 12.81 6.10 12.67
CA GLY A 307 13.56 7.32 12.95
C GLY A 307 13.77 8.23 11.73
N TYR A 308 13.38 7.80 10.53
CA TYR A 308 13.58 8.57 9.29
C TYR A 308 12.29 9.17 8.76
N ILE A 309 12.45 10.28 8.03
CA ILE A 309 11.38 10.98 7.32
C ILE A 309 11.80 11.18 5.86
N PRO A 310 11.16 10.51 4.88
CA PRO A 310 10.17 9.45 5.05
C PRO A 310 10.80 8.18 5.66
N PRO A 311 10.04 7.33 6.36
CA PRO A 311 10.56 6.12 7.01
C PRO A 311 10.82 5.00 6.01
N TRP A 312 10.25 5.09 4.81
CA TRP A 312 10.41 4.13 3.73
C TRP A 312 11.45 4.62 2.71
N PHE A 313 12.50 3.84 2.48
CA PHE A 313 13.57 4.18 1.53
C PHE A 313 14.08 2.93 0.80
N SER A 314 14.67 3.10 -0.39
CA SER A 314 15.23 1.96 -1.13
C SER A 314 16.29 1.24 -0.30
N SER A 315 16.19 -0.09 -0.19
CA SER A 315 17.16 -0.91 0.57
C SER A 315 18.56 -0.91 -0.03
N HIS A 316 18.66 -0.56 -1.30
CA HIS A 316 19.94 -0.41 -1.98
C HIS A 316 20.55 0.98 -1.76
N GLY A 317 19.87 1.83 -0.99
CA GLY A 317 20.17 3.23 -0.83
C GLY A 317 19.91 4.00 -2.13
N ASP A 318 19.60 5.28 -2.00
CA ASP A 318 20.02 6.23 -3.01
C ASP A 318 21.56 6.18 -3.10
N PHE A 319 22.10 5.22 -3.87
CA PHE A 319 23.29 5.43 -4.66
C PHE A 319 22.93 6.43 -5.77
N ASP A 320 22.56 7.64 -5.37
CA ASP A 320 22.64 8.77 -6.26
C ASP A 320 24.13 8.95 -6.58
N TRP A 321 24.56 8.41 -7.72
CA TRP A 321 25.67 8.86 -8.56
C TRP A 321 25.93 10.39 -8.61
N ARG A 322 25.07 11.25 -8.08
CA ARG A 322 25.33 12.69 -7.89
C ARG A 322 25.44 13.17 -6.44
N GLY A 323 25.36 12.29 -5.44
CA GLY A 323 25.85 12.55 -4.08
C GLY A 323 25.40 13.89 -3.47
N LYS A 324 24.17 14.36 -3.72
CA LYS A 324 23.78 15.71 -3.30
C LYS A 324 22.52 15.84 -2.45
N TYR A 325 21.70 14.80 -2.26
CA TYR A 325 20.42 14.96 -1.54
C TYR A 325 20.23 14.20 -0.22
N HIS A 326 21.18 13.40 0.26
CA HIS A 326 21.03 12.76 1.59
C HIS A 326 22.24 12.89 2.54
N LEU A 327 23.12 13.87 2.30
CA LEU A 327 24.30 14.10 3.15
C LEU A 327 24.09 15.03 4.34
N ASP A 328 22.92 15.68 4.48
CA ASP A 328 22.67 16.61 5.60
C ASP A 328 21.63 16.10 6.62
N LEU A 329 20.74 15.17 6.26
CA LEU A 329 19.76 14.60 7.22
C LEU A 329 20.30 13.39 8.00
N ALA A 330 21.34 12.71 7.51
CA ALA A 330 21.95 11.54 8.15
C ALA A 330 23.11 11.88 9.13
N ARG A 331 23.23 13.14 9.57
CA ARG A 331 24.28 13.52 10.52
C ARG A 331 24.01 13.06 11.97
N GLY A 332 22.81 12.59 12.28
CA GLY A 332 22.36 12.32 13.66
C GLY A 332 22.56 10.90 14.21
N SER A 333 22.52 9.83 13.39
CA SER A 333 22.28 8.48 13.92
C SER A 333 23.33 7.41 13.59
N TRP A 334 24.26 7.66 12.66
CA TRP A 334 25.34 6.71 12.41
C TRP A 334 26.53 7.00 13.30
N GLY A 335 26.76 6.12 14.29
CA GLY A 335 27.97 6.12 15.11
C GLY A 335 29.26 6.08 14.27
N PRO A 336 30.41 6.46 14.83
CA PRO A 336 31.68 6.53 14.10
C PRO A 336 32.11 5.19 13.46
N GLU A 337 31.65 4.06 13.99
CA GLU A 337 32.00 2.72 13.50
C GLU A 337 31.16 2.28 12.29
N THR A 338 29.87 2.63 12.26
CA THR A 338 29.01 2.31 11.10
C THR A 338 29.32 3.18 9.88
N ARG A 339 29.82 4.41 10.09
CA ARG A 339 30.42 5.22 9.00
C ARG A 339 31.64 4.54 8.39
N LYS A 340 32.50 3.91 9.19
CA LYS A 340 33.68 3.18 8.68
C LYS A 340 33.30 1.97 7.84
N LEU A 341 32.24 1.23 8.22
CA LEU A 341 31.73 0.09 7.44
C LEU A 341 31.06 0.52 6.13
N ARG A 342 30.32 1.63 6.12
CA ARG A 342 29.74 2.20 4.89
C ARG A 342 30.81 2.64 3.89
N ASP A 343 31.88 3.25 4.42
CA ASP A 343 32.99 3.75 3.61
C ASP A 343 34.08 2.67 3.37
N ASP A 344 33.87 1.43 3.85
CA ASP A 344 34.73 0.28 3.57
C ASP A 344 34.49 -0.23 2.13
N PRO A 345 35.50 -0.16 1.24
CA PRO A 345 35.37 -0.61 -0.14
C PRO A 345 34.93 -2.07 -0.28
N ILE A 346 35.32 -2.94 0.66
CA ILE A 346 35.02 -4.38 0.61
C ILE A 346 33.53 -4.60 0.89
N HIS A 347 33.01 -4.06 1.99
CA HIS A 347 31.59 -4.19 2.34
C HIS A 347 30.67 -3.59 1.27
N ARG A 348 31.10 -2.48 0.65
CA ARG A 348 30.41 -1.89 -0.49
C ARG A 348 30.38 -2.84 -1.68
N GLU A 349 31.52 -3.39 -2.09
CA GLU A 349 31.60 -4.31 -3.23
C GLU A 349 30.77 -5.57 -3.00
N GLU A 350 30.77 -6.12 -1.79
CA GLU A 350 29.95 -7.30 -1.44
C GLU A 350 28.44 -7.00 -1.48
N SER A 351 28.03 -5.85 -0.96
CA SER A 351 26.63 -5.40 -1.00
C SER A 351 26.16 -5.17 -2.44
N GLU A 352 27.00 -4.55 -3.27
CA GLU A 352 26.73 -4.37 -4.70
C GLU A 352 26.67 -5.71 -5.44
N ARG A 353 27.57 -6.65 -5.12
CA ARG A 353 27.54 -8.01 -5.70
C ARG A 353 26.26 -8.74 -5.35
N PHE A 354 25.87 -8.74 -4.06
CA PHE A 354 24.64 -9.37 -3.59
C PHE A 354 23.41 -8.80 -4.29
N ALA A 355 23.33 -7.47 -4.39
CA ALA A 355 22.24 -6.78 -5.05
C ALA A 355 22.15 -7.14 -6.54
N ARG A 356 23.28 -7.17 -7.26
CA ARG A 356 23.34 -7.61 -8.68
C ARG A 356 22.91 -9.07 -8.85
N GLU A 357 23.32 -9.96 -7.97
CA GLU A 357 22.95 -11.38 -8.01
C GLU A 357 21.45 -11.58 -7.73
N SER A 358 20.92 -10.90 -6.71
CA SER A 358 19.48 -10.95 -6.41
C SER A 358 18.66 -10.40 -7.56
N TYR A 359 19.06 -9.24 -8.09
CA TYR A 359 18.43 -8.62 -9.26
C TYR A 359 18.39 -9.56 -10.47
N LYS A 360 19.51 -10.22 -10.76
CA LYS A 360 19.61 -11.18 -11.87
C LYS A 360 18.68 -12.36 -11.66
N ARG A 361 18.64 -12.92 -10.45
CA ARG A 361 17.74 -14.03 -10.08
C ARG A 361 16.28 -13.63 -10.25
N ASP A 362 15.86 -12.51 -9.68
CA ASP A 362 14.48 -12.01 -9.72
C ASP A 362 14.05 -11.72 -11.18
N THR A 363 14.93 -11.10 -11.96
CA THR A 363 14.68 -10.81 -13.38
C THR A 363 14.53 -12.08 -14.21
N ASN A 364 15.36 -13.10 -13.96
CA ASN A 364 15.26 -14.38 -14.68
C ASN A 364 13.96 -15.10 -14.32
N SER A 365 13.55 -15.06 -13.06
CA SER A 365 12.30 -15.64 -12.59
C SER A 365 11.08 -14.96 -13.22
N LEU A 366 11.06 -13.62 -13.25
CA LEU A 366 10.02 -12.86 -13.94
C LEU A 366 9.94 -13.20 -15.42
N LYS A 367 11.09 -13.27 -16.13
CA LYS A 367 11.12 -13.66 -17.55
C LYS A 367 10.54 -15.05 -17.76
N SER A 368 10.93 -16.02 -16.94
CA SER A 368 10.41 -17.39 -17.02
C SER A 368 8.90 -17.45 -16.81
N LEU A 369 8.37 -16.65 -15.88
CA LEU A 369 6.93 -16.54 -15.65
C LEU A 369 6.21 -15.90 -16.84
N LEU A 370 6.75 -14.82 -17.40
CA LEU A 370 6.15 -14.15 -18.56
C LEU A 370 6.17 -15.02 -19.82
N GLU A 371 7.23 -15.80 -20.02
CA GLU A 371 7.32 -16.80 -21.10
C GLU A 371 6.24 -17.87 -20.95
N ASP A 372 6.05 -18.39 -19.73
CA ASP A 372 5.00 -19.37 -19.44
C ASP A 372 3.59 -18.80 -19.69
N ILE A 373 3.32 -17.57 -19.26
CA ILE A 373 2.07 -16.86 -19.57
C ILE A 373 1.87 -16.72 -21.09
N TYR A 374 2.93 -16.38 -21.82
CA TYR A 374 2.87 -16.20 -23.27
C TYR A 374 2.65 -17.52 -24.03
N GLU A 375 3.21 -18.63 -23.55
CA GLU A 375 2.91 -19.97 -24.08
C GLU A 375 1.46 -20.38 -23.81
N ARG A 376 0.94 -20.12 -22.60
CA ARG A 376 -0.47 -20.38 -22.28
C ARG A 376 -1.42 -19.59 -23.19
N LEU A 377 -1.09 -18.34 -23.49
CA LEU A 377 -1.85 -17.49 -24.41
C LEU A 377 -1.85 -18.02 -25.85
N ARG A 378 -0.73 -18.60 -26.33
CA ARG A 378 -0.64 -19.16 -27.68
C ARG A 378 -1.45 -20.43 -27.87
N ASN A 379 -1.70 -21.16 -26.79
CA ASN A 379 -2.40 -22.45 -26.80
C ASN A 379 -3.93 -22.33 -26.54
N GLN A 380 -4.47 -21.12 -26.38
CA GLN A 380 -5.91 -20.82 -26.27
C GLN A 380 -6.43 -20.29 -27.60
#